data_AF-A0A956AQN7-F1
#
_entry.id   AF-A0A956AQN7-F1
#
_cell.length_a   1.000
_cell.length_b   1.000
_cell.length_c   1.000
_cell.angle_alpha   90.00
_cell.angle_beta   90.00
_cell.angle_gamma   90.00
#
_symmetry.space_group_name_H-M   'P 1'
#
loop_
_entity.id
_entity.type
_entity.pdbx_description
1 polymer ?
#
loop_
_entity_poly.entity_id
_entity_poly.type
_entity_poly.pdbx_seq_one_letter_code
_entity_poly.pdbx_strand_id
1 'polypeptide(L)'
;GDSPRVPFVEEDLEIWQYGEDEDAPPVFLARAAEGPLAALGGVPMLQPAHLAVGADQPPQVLAQFGERSAALALPMGAGRLVLVASASMLTNDALLEHRGGVVFARLLEAYAAPGAPVIFDEFHLGTGGTRSLVRYLRQVGVGAVLLQLLFLGGLWVLRSGRRLGELEEAAVPVPGGTVSYVAATAALYARTPDRNGLARVLLIRALDRIATHHRVRVREPEQLVAQLRSIGRTQAADACDALLLLFAEPTPSEKALVALSKRVDALVQQACAPMTSSVAGPTLAAPPLMSPIEESSS
;
A
#
# COMPACT_ATOMS: atom_id res chain seq x y z
N GLY A 1 -35.35 18.72 28.79
CA GLY A 1 -35.10 19.71 29.85
C GLY A 1 -34.01 20.60 29.35
N ASP A 2 -34.36 21.81 28.94
CA ASP A 2 -33.46 22.77 28.33
C ASP A 2 -32.73 23.52 29.46
N SER A 3 -31.54 23.05 29.83
CA SER A 3 -30.71 23.77 30.80
C SER A 3 -30.08 24.98 30.13
N PRO A 4 -30.13 26.17 30.75
CA PRO A 4 -29.55 27.36 30.17
C PRO A 4 -28.04 27.19 30.03
N ARG A 5 -27.51 27.36 28.80
CA ARG A 5 -26.08 27.53 28.56
C ARG A 5 -25.65 28.86 29.18
N VAL A 6 -25.15 28.81 30.42
CA VAL A 6 -24.48 29.96 31.03
C VAL A 6 -23.21 30.24 30.23
N PRO A 7 -23.00 31.47 29.73
CA PRO A 7 -21.81 31.80 28.96
C PRO A 7 -20.55 31.62 29.80
N PHE A 8 -19.52 31.05 29.17
CA PHE A 8 -18.18 30.88 29.72
C PHE A 8 -17.56 32.26 29.94
N VAL A 9 -17.48 32.70 31.21
CA VAL A 9 -16.75 33.92 31.57
C VAL A 9 -15.33 33.49 31.94
N GLU A 10 -14.36 33.98 31.18
CA GLU A 10 -12.94 33.63 31.22
C GLU A 10 -12.20 34.28 32.43
N GLU A 11 -12.91 35.07 33.23
CA GLU A 11 -12.36 35.94 34.28
C GLU A 11 -11.93 35.22 35.58
N ASP A 12 -12.33 33.96 35.80
CA ASP A 12 -12.04 33.22 37.06
C ASP A 12 -10.89 32.20 36.93
N LEU A 13 -10.19 32.16 35.80
CA LEU A 13 -9.15 31.16 35.55
C LEU A 13 -7.75 31.81 35.66
N GLU A 14 -6.98 31.42 36.68
CA GLU A 14 -5.54 31.74 36.69
C GLU A 14 -4.87 31.02 35.52
N ILE A 15 -4.49 31.80 34.51
CA ILE A 15 -3.72 31.33 33.36
C ILE A 15 -2.31 30.98 33.85
N TRP A 16 -1.94 29.71 33.73
CA TRP A 16 -0.60 29.22 34.00
C TRP A 16 0.08 28.98 32.65
N GLN A 17 0.79 29.98 32.12
CA GLN A 17 1.53 29.80 30.87
C GLN A 17 2.78 28.95 31.11
N TYR A 18 2.95 27.87 30.34
CA TYR A 18 4.21 27.14 30.23
C TYR A 18 4.67 27.20 28.77
N GLY A 19 5.74 27.96 28.51
CA GLY A 19 6.44 27.96 27.22
C GLY A 19 6.42 29.30 26.47
N GLU A 20 7.48 29.53 25.71
CA GLU A 20 7.73 30.70 24.84
C GLU A 20 6.92 30.64 23.52
N ASP A 21 6.02 29.67 23.38
CA ASP A 21 5.24 29.44 22.16
C ASP A 21 3.89 30.17 22.27
N GLU A 22 3.77 31.31 21.58
CA GLU A 22 2.56 32.15 21.56
C GLU A 22 1.33 31.41 21.05
N ASP A 23 1.51 30.29 20.32
CA ASP A 23 0.43 29.48 19.76
C ASP A 23 -0.01 28.30 20.66
N ALA A 24 0.66 28.07 21.79
CA ALA A 24 0.30 26.99 22.70
C ALA A 24 -1.03 27.28 23.42
N PRO A 25 -1.95 26.29 23.53
CA PRO A 25 -3.20 26.50 24.25
C PRO A 25 -2.93 26.81 25.72
N PRO A 26 -3.67 27.76 26.33
CA PRO A 26 -3.44 28.13 27.72
C PRO A 26 -3.67 26.93 28.64
N VAL A 27 -2.71 26.71 29.54
CA VAL A 27 -2.85 25.79 30.67
C VAL A 27 -3.41 26.59 31.84
N PHE A 28 -4.36 26.00 32.55
CA PHE A 28 -4.97 26.59 33.75
C PHE A 28 -4.58 25.76 34.96
N LEU A 29 -4.24 26.40 36.06
CA LEU A 29 -3.86 25.70 37.29
C LEU A 29 -5.05 25.60 38.24
N ALA A 30 -5.61 24.40 38.39
CA ALA A 30 -6.65 24.16 39.39
C ALA A 30 -6.01 24.01 40.76
N ARG A 31 -6.44 24.77 41.77
CA ARG A 31 -5.95 24.60 43.14
C ARG A 31 -6.49 23.29 43.71
N ALA A 32 -5.60 22.48 44.28
CA ALA A 32 -6.00 21.25 44.94
C ALA A 32 -6.77 21.56 46.24
N ALA A 33 -7.90 20.89 46.42
CA ALA A 33 -8.70 20.98 47.64
C ALA A 33 -8.20 19.95 48.68
N GLU A 34 -8.80 19.98 49.87
CA GLU A 34 -8.52 18.97 50.90
C GLU A 34 -8.85 17.55 50.41
N GLY A 35 -8.00 16.59 50.79
CA GLY A 35 -8.14 15.19 50.38
C GLY A 35 -6.93 14.70 49.59
N PRO A 36 -7.11 13.75 48.65
CA PRO A 36 -6.01 12.99 48.07
C PRO A 36 -5.06 13.83 47.22
N LEU A 37 -5.52 14.95 46.67
CA LEU A 37 -4.72 15.83 45.82
C LEU A 37 -4.08 17.01 46.57
N ALA A 38 -4.40 17.21 47.86
CA ALA A 38 -4.01 18.42 48.62
C ALA A 38 -2.49 18.70 48.58
N ALA A 39 -1.67 17.65 48.64
CA ALA A 39 -0.22 17.76 48.63
C ALA A 39 0.38 18.29 47.31
N LEU A 40 -0.42 18.35 46.22
CA LEU A 40 0.04 18.84 44.93
C LEU A 40 0.06 20.37 44.83
N GLY A 41 -0.72 21.05 45.68
CA GLY A 41 -0.94 22.50 45.61
C GLY A 41 -1.82 22.90 44.42
N GLY A 42 -1.51 22.42 43.22
CA GLY A 42 -2.32 22.63 42.02
C GLY A 42 -2.16 21.52 40.96
N VAL A 43 -3.13 21.47 40.05
CA VAL A 43 -3.26 20.50 38.98
C VAL A 43 -3.40 21.24 37.64
N PRO A 44 -2.43 21.13 36.72
CA PRO A 44 -2.49 21.80 35.43
C PRO A 44 -3.53 21.14 34.52
N MET A 45 -4.32 21.95 33.81
CA MET A 45 -5.37 21.49 32.89
C MET A 45 -5.43 22.34 31.61
N LEU A 46 -5.44 21.68 30.46
CA LEU A 46 -5.74 22.30 29.16
C LEU A 46 -7.24 22.26 28.90
N GLN A 47 -7.81 23.39 28.49
CA GLN A 47 -9.22 23.51 28.06
C GLN A 47 -10.22 22.85 29.03
N PRO A 48 -10.24 23.24 30.32
CA PRO A 48 -11.13 22.64 31.30
C PRO A 48 -12.61 22.87 30.94
N ALA A 49 -13.38 21.79 30.87
CA ALA A 49 -14.82 21.79 30.74
C ALA A 49 -15.50 22.17 32.06
N HIS A 50 -16.76 22.59 31.98
CA HIS A 50 -17.56 22.84 33.17
C HIS A 50 -18.10 21.51 33.75
N LEU A 51 -17.78 21.22 35.01
CA LEU A 51 -18.38 20.11 35.73
C LEU A 51 -19.65 20.58 36.43
N ALA A 52 -20.78 19.97 36.07
CA ALA A 52 -22.04 20.11 36.78
C ALA A 52 -22.52 18.72 37.18
N VAL A 53 -22.84 18.54 38.46
CA VAL A 53 -23.37 17.27 38.97
C VAL A 53 -24.75 17.53 39.55
N GLY A 54 -25.76 16.84 39.02
CA GLY A 54 -27.13 16.85 39.54
C GLY A 54 -27.36 15.75 40.59
N ALA A 55 -26.41 15.54 41.51
CA ALA A 55 -26.48 14.44 42.46
C ALA A 55 -27.22 14.85 43.75
N ASP A 56 -28.01 13.92 44.29
CA ASP A 56 -28.68 14.04 45.59
C ASP A 56 -27.71 14.07 46.78
N GLN A 57 -26.44 13.73 46.55
CA GLN A 57 -25.38 13.74 47.56
C GLN A 57 -24.29 14.75 47.18
N PRO A 58 -23.76 15.50 48.16
CA PRO A 58 -22.74 16.52 47.90
C PRO A 58 -21.45 15.86 47.39
N PRO A 59 -20.91 16.29 46.23
CA PRO A 59 -19.61 15.81 45.77
C PRO A 59 -18.49 16.26 46.69
N GLN A 60 -17.44 15.44 46.82
CA GLN A 60 -16.18 15.90 47.38
C GLN A 60 -15.40 16.64 46.29
N VAL A 61 -15.12 17.92 46.52
CA VAL A 61 -14.26 18.71 45.63
C VAL A 61 -12.82 18.26 45.82
N LEU A 62 -12.12 17.92 44.73
CA LEU A 62 -10.71 17.51 44.73
C LEU A 62 -9.79 18.62 44.20
N ALA A 63 -10.29 19.44 43.28
CA ALA A 63 -9.59 20.61 42.77
C ALA A 63 -10.61 21.65 42.24
N GLN A 64 -10.24 22.92 42.25
CA GLN A 64 -11.10 24.04 41.83
C GLN A 64 -10.33 25.16 41.14
N PHE A 65 -11.00 25.88 40.24
CA PHE A 65 -10.58 27.16 39.68
C PHE A 65 -11.45 28.26 40.31
N GLY A 66 -10.91 29.00 41.28
CA GLY A 66 -11.73 29.92 42.09
C GLY A 66 -12.89 29.16 42.73
N GLU A 67 -14.12 29.55 42.39
CA GLU A 67 -15.37 28.91 42.86
C GLU A 67 -15.82 27.73 41.99
N ARG A 68 -15.18 27.48 40.84
CA ARG A 68 -15.57 26.46 39.87
C ARG A 68 -14.88 25.14 40.16
N SER A 69 -15.63 24.05 40.22
CA SER A 69 -15.07 22.71 40.43
C SER A 69 -14.31 22.21 39.19
N ALA A 70 -13.05 21.84 39.39
CA ALA A 70 -12.16 21.29 38.35
C ALA A 70 -12.05 19.76 38.43
N ALA A 71 -12.18 19.19 39.63
CA ALA A 71 -12.23 17.75 39.85
C ALA A 71 -13.14 17.43 41.03
N LEU A 72 -13.96 16.40 40.89
CA LEU A 72 -14.97 15.99 41.87
C LEU A 72 -14.89 14.47 42.10
N ALA A 73 -15.10 14.03 43.33
CA ALA A 73 -15.34 12.63 43.67
C ALA A 73 -16.76 12.44 44.21
N LEU A 74 -17.48 11.52 43.60
CA LEU A 74 -18.85 11.14 43.95
C LEU A 74 -18.88 9.71 44.48
N PRO A 75 -19.63 9.41 45.55
CA PRO A 75 -19.90 8.04 45.94
C PRO A 75 -20.74 7.34 44.86
N MET A 76 -20.32 6.16 44.41
CA MET A 76 -21.01 5.35 43.40
C MET A 76 -20.91 3.88 43.79
N GLY A 77 -21.97 3.33 44.39
CA GLY A 77 -21.96 1.99 44.95
C GLY A 77 -20.90 1.81 46.04
N ALA A 78 -20.06 0.78 45.92
CA ALA A 78 -18.94 0.52 46.83
C ALA A 78 -17.66 1.32 46.51
N GLY A 79 -17.68 2.13 45.45
CA GLY A 79 -16.52 2.88 44.97
C GLY A 79 -16.78 4.38 44.85
N ARG A 80 -15.91 5.03 44.07
CA ARG A 80 -15.97 6.46 43.79
C ARG A 80 -15.93 6.70 42.28
N LEU A 81 -16.77 7.60 41.80
CA LEU A 81 -16.68 8.18 40.46
C LEU A 81 -15.88 9.48 40.58
N VAL A 82 -14.74 9.55 39.89
CA VAL A 82 -13.93 10.76 39.82
C VAL A 82 -14.19 11.45 38.48
N LEU A 83 -14.73 12.66 38.54
CA LEU A 83 -14.94 13.53 37.39
C LEU A 83 -13.85 14.58 37.35
N VAL A 84 -13.31 14.86 36.17
CA VAL A 84 -12.23 15.81 35.95
C VAL A 84 -12.56 16.68 34.74
N ALA A 85 -12.34 17.99 34.87
CA ALA A 85 -12.71 18.99 33.89
C ALA A 85 -11.89 18.90 32.60
N SER A 86 -10.69 18.32 32.66
CA SER A 86 -9.84 18.12 31.50
C SER A 86 -9.27 16.70 31.54
N ALA A 87 -9.00 16.10 30.38
CA ALA A 87 -8.26 14.84 30.29
C ALA A 87 -6.73 15.06 30.15
N SER A 88 -6.28 16.31 30.02
CA SER A 88 -4.88 16.64 29.66
C SER A 88 -3.84 16.06 30.61
N MET A 89 -4.11 16.05 31.92
CA MET A 89 -3.23 15.46 32.95
C MET A 89 -3.21 13.92 32.98
N LEU A 90 -4.10 13.27 32.24
CA LEU A 90 -4.17 11.80 32.09
C LEU A 90 -3.71 11.34 30.69
N THR A 91 -3.14 12.25 29.89
CA THR A 91 -2.50 11.89 28.62
C THR A 91 -1.16 11.21 28.88
N ASN A 92 -0.69 10.37 27.95
CA ASN A 92 0.59 9.67 28.07
C ASN A 92 1.75 10.63 28.36
N ASP A 93 1.80 11.76 27.65
CA ASP A 93 2.86 12.76 27.81
C ASP A 93 2.79 13.40 29.21
N ALA A 94 1.60 13.78 29.67
CA ALA A 94 1.43 14.39 31.00
C ALA A 94 1.67 13.41 32.15
N LEU A 95 1.40 12.12 31.95
CA LEU A 95 1.73 11.07 32.91
C LEU A 95 3.23 10.97 33.15
N LEU A 96 4.04 11.21 32.12
CA LEU A 96 5.51 11.15 32.16
C LEU A 96 6.14 12.47 32.64
N GLU A 97 5.65 13.62 32.18
CA GLU A 97 6.38 14.89 32.30
C GLU A 97 5.76 15.92 33.25
N HIS A 98 4.43 15.90 33.46
CA HIS A 98 3.70 17.04 34.04
C HIS A 98 2.93 16.71 35.32
N ARG A 99 3.50 15.87 36.19
CA ARG A 99 2.89 15.39 37.45
C ARG A 99 1.58 14.60 37.26
N GLY A 100 1.17 14.30 36.03
CA GLY A 100 -0.02 13.51 35.74
C GLY A 100 0.05 12.13 36.40
N GLY A 101 1.22 11.50 36.38
CA GLY A 101 1.45 10.22 37.06
C GLY A 101 1.24 10.30 38.58
N VAL A 102 1.58 11.44 39.20
CA VAL A 102 1.37 11.65 40.64
C VAL A 102 -0.11 11.85 40.96
N VAL A 103 -0.84 12.61 40.13
CA VAL A 103 -2.30 12.74 40.24
C VAL A 103 -2.96 11.37 40.15
N PHE A 104 -2.61 10.60 39.12
CA PHE A 104 -3.16 9.28 38.88
C PHE A 104 -2.86 8.31 40.03
N ALA A 105 -1.60 8.25 40.49
CA ALA A 105 -1.19 7.40 41.61
C ALA A 105 -1.92 7.74 42.92
N ARG A 106 -2.11 9.03 43.23
CA ARG A 106 -2.82 9.46 44.44
C ARG A 106 -4.31 9.13 44.40
N LEU A 107 -4.94 9.20 43.23
CA LEU A 107 -6.33 8.78 43.08
C LEU A 107 -6.47 7.25 43.26
N LEU A 108 -5.53 6.47 42.72
CA LEU A 108 -5.49 5.02 42.94
C LEU A 108 -5.26 4.68 44.41
N GLU A 109 -4.30 5.31 45.06
CA GLU A 109 -4.01 5.10 46.49
C GLU A 109 -5.23 5.41 47.37
N ALA A 110 -6.00 6.45 47.02
CA ALA A 110 -7.16 6.87 47.80
C ALA A 110 -8.41 6.01 47.57
N TYR A 111 -8.60 5.47 46.36
CA TYR A 111 -9.87 4.89 45.96
C TYR A 111 -9.81 3.45 45.43
N ALA A 112 -8.64 2.95 45.05
CA ALA A 112 -8.48 1.57 44.62
C ALA A 112 -8.21 0.66 45.83
N ALA A 113 -8.74 -0.56 45.80
CA ALA A 113 -8.38 -1.55 46.80
C ALA A 113 -6.90 -1.98 46.61
N PRO A 114 -6.14 -2.23 47.69
CA PRO A 114 -4.76 -2.67 47.58
C PRO A 114 -4.64 -3.95 46.73
N GLY A 115 -3.79 -3.91 45.71
CA GLY A 115 -3.58 -5.03 44.78
C GLY A 115 -4.71 -5.25 43.77
N ALA A 116 -5.72 -4.39 43.72
CA ALA A 116 -6.74 -4.46 42.68
C ALA A 116 -6.13 -4.17 41.30
N PRO A 117 -6.53 -4.92 40.25
CA PRO A 117 -6.11 -4.60 38.89
C PRO A 117 -6.67 -3.24 38.46
N VAL A 118 -5.83 -2.42 37.83
CA VAL A 118 -6.26 -1.19 37.17
C VAL A 118 -6.67 -1.54 35.75
N ILE A 119 -7.95 -1.29 35.44
CA ILE A 119 -8.51 -1.55 34.11
C ILE A 119 -8.78 -0.20 33.45
N PHE A 120 -8.26 -0.03 32.24
CA PHE A 120 -8.56 1.13 31.39
C PHE A 120 -9.67 0.74 30.43
N ASP A 121 -10.84 1.33 30.61
CA ASP A 121 -11.94 1.23 29.65
C ASP A 121 -11.97 2.52 28.82
N GLU A 122 -11.40 2.46 27.62
CA GLU A 122 -11.46 3.56 26.66
C GLU A 122 -12.87 3.61 26.04
N PHE A 123 -13.82 4.20 26.76
CA PHE A 123 -15.15 4.46 26.22
C PHE A 123 -15.13 5.65 25.25
N HIS A 124 -14.48 5.48 24.10
CA HIS A 124 -14.58 6.40 22.99
C HIS A 124 -15.92 6.18 22.28
N LEU A 125 -16.97 6.88 22.72
CA LEU A 125 -18.17 7.10 21.92
C LEU A 125 -17.82 7.95 20.68
N GLY A 126 -17.21 7.33 19.68
CA GLY A 126 -17.21 7.79 18.28
C GLY A 126 -16.66 9.19 17.99
N THR A 127 -15.99 9.86 18.92
CA THR A 127 -15.38 11.18 18.71
C THR A 127 -13.92 11.19 19.16
N GLY A 128 -13.17 10.17 18.79
CA GLY A 128 -11.74 10.35 18.55
C GLY A 128 -11.63 11.28 17.36
N GLY A 129 -11.45 12.58 17.64
CA GLY A 129 -11.56 13.65 16.67
C GLY A 129 -10.92 13.26 15.34
N THR A 130 -11.67 13.43 14.25
CA THR A 130 -11.05 13.53 12.94
C THR A 130 -9.85 14.46 13.14
N ARG A 131 -8.62 13.94 12.98
CA ARG A 131 -7.46 14.78 12.73
C ARG A 131 -7.83 15.55 11.48
N SER A 132 -8.51 16.67 11.69
CA SER A 132 -9.16 17.39 10.62
C SER A 132 -8.01 17.81 9.74
N LEU A 133 -8.01 17.33 8.51
CA LEU A 133 -7.02 17.68 7.51
C LEU A 133 -6.85 19.21 7.48
N VAL A 134 -7.94 19.93 7.77
CA VAL A 134 -8.02 21.39 7.94
C VAL A 134 -7.14 21.91 9.09
N ARG A 135 -7.11 21.26 10.25
CA ARG A 135 -6.24 21.67 11.39
C ARG A 135 -4.77 21.41 11.07
N TYR A 136 -4.46 20.29 10.42
CA TYR A 136 -3.10 19.99 9.95
C TYR A 136 -2.64 20.99 8.88
N LEU A 137 -3.50 21.34 7.92
CA LEU A 137 -3.23 22.39 6.92
C LEU A 137 -2.99 23.77 7.55
N ARG A 138 -3.66 24.06 8.67
CA ARG A 138 -3.50 25.32 9.39
C ARG A 138 -2.19 25.37 10.17
N GLN A 139 -1.79 24.26 10.80
CA GLN A 139 -0.61 24.17 11.67
C GLN A 139 0.71 23.98 10.91
N VAL A 140 0.70 23.19 9.81
CA VAL A 140 1.88 23.03 8.93
C VAL A 140 2.04 24.23 7.99
N GLY A 141 1.06 25.13 7.97
CA GLY A 141 0.97 26.25 7.05
C GLY A 141 0.55 25.79 5.67
N VAL A 142 -0.50 26.42 5.13
CA VAL A 142 -0.98 26.18 3.77
C VAL A 142 0.17 26.32 2.75
N GLY A 143 1.17 27.15 3.05
CA GLY A 143 2.36 27.33 2.23
C GLY A 143 3.16 26.05 1.97
N ALA A 144 3.35 25.16 2.95
CA ALA A 144 4.10 23.94 2.76
C ALA A 144 3.36 22.95 1.83
N VAL A 145 2.04 22.83 2.02
CA VAL A 145 1.18 22.01 1.15
C VAL A 145 1.14 22.58 -0.27
N LEU A 146 1.02 23.90 -0.40
CA LEU A 146 1.00 24.59 -1.68
C LEU A 146 2.35 24.47 -2.41
N LEU A 147 3.46 24.54 -1.69
CA LEU A 147 4.80 24.30 -2.22
C LEU A 147 4.97 22.85 -2.69
N GLN A 148 4.44 21.89 -1.94
CA GLN A 148 4.44 20.47 -2.33
C GLN A 148 3.60 20.24 -3.59
N LEU A 149 2.43 20.86 -3.69
CA LEU A 149 1.60 20.81 -4.90
C LEU A 149 2.28 21.49 -6.09
N LEU A 150 2.94 22.63 -5.90
CA LEU A 150 3.74 23.29 -6.94
C LEU A 150 4.93 22.43 -7.37
N PHE A 151 5.61 21.78 -6.43
CA PHE A 151 6.72 20.88 -6.72
C PHE A 151 6.24 19.64 -7.49
N LEU A 152 5.15 19.00 -7.06
CA LEU A 152 4.52 17.91 -7.80
C LEU A 152 4.01 18.37 -9.17
N GLY A 153 3.45 19.57 -9.27
CA GLY A 153 3.03 20.18 -10.52
C GLY A 153 4.21 20.44 -11.46
N GLY A 154 5.33 20.95 -10.94
CA GLY A 154 6.57 21.15 -11.68
C GLY A 154 7.18 19.83 -12.15
N LEU A 155 7.23 18.83 -11.27
CA LEU A 155 7.62 17.46 -11.65
C LEU A 155 6.65 16.86 -12.67
N TRP A 156 5.35 17.12 -12.54
CA TRP A 156 4.35 16.68 -13.50
C TRP A 156 4.52 17.40 -14.84
N VAL A 157 4.87 18.68 -14.90
CA VAL A 157 5.17 19.40 -16.14
C VAL A 157 6.48 18.92 -16.76
N LEU A 158 7.52 18.69 -15.94
CA LEU A 158 8.81 18.13 -16.38
C LEU A 158 8.65 16.70 -16.91
N ARG A 159 7.87 15.87 -16.22
CA ARG A 159 7.56 14.49 -16.61
C ARG A 159 6.57 14.43 -17.77
N SER A 160 5.57 15.29 -17.75
CA SER A 160 4.64 15.54 -18.84
C SER A 160 5.23 16.54 -19.81
N GLY A 161 6.54 16.46 -20.05
CA GLY A 161 7.29 17.12 -21.12
C GLY A 161 6.79 16.77 -22.52
N ARG A 162 5.48 16.73 -22.73
CA ARG A 162 4.78 17.17 -23.92
C ARG A 162 5.09 18.66 -24.08
N ARG A 163 6.26 18.91 -24.66
CA ARG A 163 6.67 20.12 -25.37
C ARG A 163 5.67 21.27 -25.31
N LEU A 164 5.98 22.28 -24.51
CA LEU A 164 5.41 23.62 -24.64
C LEU A 164 6.01 24.31 -25.87
N GLY A 165 5.55 23.88 -27.04
CA GLY A 165 5.95 24.41 -28.32
C GLY A 165 5.44 23.49 -29.42
N GLU A 166 4.71 24.06 -30.38
CA GLU A 166 4.49 23.43 -31.67
C GLU A 166 5.88 23.24 -32.28
N LEU A 167 6.37 22.00 -32.25
CA LEU A 167 7.56 21.72 -33.02
C LEU A 167 7.11 21.72 -34.46
N GLU A 168 7.60 22.68 -35.22
CA GLU A 168 7.65 22.51 -36.66
C GLU A 168 8.41 21.20 -36.90
N GLU A 169 7.65 20.16 -37.22
CA GLU A 169 8.14 18.81 -37.30
C GLU A 169 8.99 18.75 -38.58
N ALA A 170 10.30 18.99 -38.43
CA ALA A 170 11.25 18.51 -39.43
C ALA A 170 10.97 17.01 -39.56
N ALA A 171 10.38 16.61 -40.69
CA ALA A 171 9.90 15.26 -40.91
C ALA A 171 11.00 14.26 -40.53
N VAL A 172 10.84 13.63 -39.36
CA VAL A 172 11.73 12.55 -38.97
C VAL A 172 11.37 11.40 -39.91
N PRO A 173 12.31 10.89 -40.73
CA PRO A 173 12.02 9.74 -41.56
C PRO A 173 11.62 8.62 -40.63
N VAL A 174 10.36 8.16 -40.76
CA VAL A 174 9.83 7.00 -40.04
C VAL A 174 10.87 5.88 -40.14
N PRO A 175 11.45 5.38 -39.04
CA PRO A 175 12.18 4.13 -39.08
C PRO A 175 11.12 3.05 -39.29
N GLY A 176 10.84 2.79 -40.56
CA GLY A 176 9.90 1.77 -40.98
C GLY A 176 10.39 0.42 -40.50
N GLY A 177 9.58 -0.25 -39.69
CA GLY A 177 9.61 -1.70 -39.61
C GLY A 177 9.63 -2.28 -38.21
N THR A 178 9.14 -3.52 -38.18
CA THR A 178 9.11 -4.48 -37.07
C THR A 178 10.42 -4.53 -36.26
N VAL A 179 11.56 -4.16 -36.86
CA VAL A 179 12.88 -4.14 -36.23
C VAL A 179 12.98 -3.15 -35.07
N SER A 180 12.37 -1.96 -35.16
CA SER A 180 12.39 -0.96 -34.07
C SER A 180 11.57 -1.42 -32.86
N TYR A 181 10.42 -2.05 -33.11
CA TYR A 181 9.60 -2.68 -32.08
C TYR A 181 10.32 -3.86 -31.40
N VAL A 182 10.97 -4.72 -32.20
CA VAL A 182 11.75 -5.86 -31.68
C VAL A 182 12.92 -5.38 -30.82
N ALA A 183 13.63 -4.32 -31.22
CA ALA A 183 14.73 -3.76 -30.43
C ALA A 183 14.27 -3.19 -29.08
N ALA A 184 13.16 -2.44 -29.06
CA ALA A 184 12.58 -1.91 -27.83
C ALA A 184 12.08 -3.02 -26.89
N THR A 185 11.48 -4.07 -27.45
CA THR A 185 10.98 -5.22 -26.68
C THR A 185 12.14 -6.07 -26.14
N ALA A 186 13.21 -6.27 -26.91
CA ALA A 186 14.42 -6.96 -26.46
C ALA A 186 15.12 -6.23 -25.30
N ALA A 187 15.16 -4.91 -25.34
CA ALA A 187 15.75 -4.10 -24.25
C ALA A 187 14.96 -4.20 -22.93
N LEU A 188 13.63 -4.36 -22.98
CA LEU A 188 12.80 -4.58 -21.80
C LEU A 188 13.03 -5.96 -21.17
N TYR A 189 13.14 -7.00 -22.00
CA TYR A 189 13.40 -8.35 -21.51
C TYR A 189 14.82 -8.52 -20.95
N ALA A 190 15.82 -7.86 -21.53
CA ALA A 190 17.20 -7.87 -21.01
C ALA A 190 17.34 -7.27 -19.59
N ARG A 191 16.42 -6.36 -19.20
CA ARG A 191 16.45 -5.68 -17.90
C ARG A 191 15.71 -6.40 -16.78
N THR A 192 15.03 -7.53 -17.08
CA THR A 192 14.22 -8.25 -16.09
C THR A 192 15.04 -9.37 -15.42
N PRO A 193 15.21 -9.36 -14.08
CA PRO A 193 15.97 -10.38 -13.37
C PRO A 193 15.27 -11.75 -13.28
N ASP A 194 13.95 -11.79 -13.48
CA ASP A 194 13.13 -13.02 -13.45
C ASP A 194 13.12 -13.77 -14.79
N ARG A 195 14.14 -14.60 -14.99
CA ARG A 195 14.32 -15.42 -16.21
C ARG A 195 13.29 -16.54 -16.33
N ASN A 196 12.88 -17.12 -15.20
CA ASN A 196 11.88 -18.18 -15.17
C ASN A 196 10.49 -17.62 -15.51
N GLY A 197 10.18 -16.41 -15.05
CA GLY A 197 8.99 -15.67 -15.46
C GLY A 197 8.96 -15.42 -16.97
N LEU A 198 10.09 -15.01 -17.56
CA LEU A 198 10.20 -14.78 -19.00
C LEU A 198 10.03 -16.07 -19.82
N ALA A 199 10.62 -17.18 -19.36
CA ALA A 199 10.42 -18.50 -19.95
C ALA A 199 8.93 -18.90 -19.92
N ARG A 200 8.24 -18.69 -18.80
CA ARG A 200 6.81 -18.98 -18.67
C ARG A 200 5.95 -18.16 -19.64
N VAL A 201 6.28 -16.88 -19.85
CA VAL A 201 5.58 -16.03 -20.82
C VAL A 201 5.76 -16.54 -22.25
N LEU A 202 6.97 -17.00 -22.61
CA LEU A 202 7.23 -17.61 -23.92
C LEU A 202 6.41 -18.88 -24.12
N LEU A 203 6.33 -19.76 -23.11
CA LEU A 203 5.52 -20.97 -23.16
C LEU A 203 4.03 -20.64 -23.39
N ILE A 204 3.46 -19.72 -22.59
CA ILE A 204 2.05 -19.34 -22.71
C ILE A 204 1.75 -18.80 -24.11
N ARG A 205 2.59 -17.90 -24.64
CA ARG A 205 2.41 -17.35 -25.99
C ARG A 205 2.55 -18.39 -27.09
N ALA A 206 3.46 -19.36 -26.93
CA ALA A 206 3.63 -20.45 -27.88
C ALA A 206 2.39 -21.36 -27.94
N LEU A 207 1.88 -21.77 -26.77
CA LEU A 207 0.66 -22.58 -26.68
C LEU A 207 -0.56 -21.84 -27.22
N ASP A 208 -0.73 -20.57 -26.88
CA ASP A 208 -1.83 -19.73 -27.36
C ASP A 208 -1.80 -19.56 -28.89
N ARG A 209 -0.61 -19.40 -29.47
CA ARG A 209 -0.44 -19.33 -30.92
C ARG A 209 -0.83 -20.63 -31.63
N ILE A 210 -0.44 -21.78 -31.08
CA ILE A 210 -0.81 -23.09 -31.62
C ILE A 210 -2.33 -23.31 -31.48
N ALA A 211 -2.91 -23.02 -30.32
CA ALA A 211 -4.35 -23.13 -30.06
C ALA A 211 -5.16 -22.25 -31.03
N THR A 212 -4.74 -20.99 -31.22
CA THR A 212 -5.38 -20.05 -32.14
C THR A 212 -5.29 -20.52 -33.60
N HIS A 213 -4.12 -21.03 -34.02
CA HIS A 213 -3.93 -21.53 -35.39
C HIS A 213 -4.85 -22.73 -35.70
N HIS A 214 -4.99 -23.66 -34.76
CA HIS A 214 -5.86 -24.83 -34.89
C HIS A 214 -7.31 -24.60 -34.46
N ARG A 215 -7.67 -23.35 -34.11
CA ARG A 215 -9.01 -22.94 -33.63
C ARG A 215 -9.52 -23.73 -32.42
N VAL A 216 -8.60 -24.13 -31.54
CA VAL A 216 -8.90 -24.86 -30.30
C VAL A 216 -9.10 -23.85 -29.16
N ARG A 217 -10.20 -23.97 -28.41
CA ARG A 217 -10.52 -23.10 -27.27
C ARG A 217 -10.35 -23.86 -25.96
N VAL A 218 -9.12 -23.97 -25.51
CA VAL A 218 -8.75 -24.67 -24.27
C VAL A 218 -7.81 -23.80 -23.46
N ARG A 219 -8.00 -23.81 -22.14
CA ARG A 219 -7.17 -23.03 -21.20
C ARG A 219 -6.00 -23.81 -20.63
N GLU A 220 -6.13 -25.13 -20.48
CA GLU A 220 -5.10 -25.98 -19.87
C GLU A 220 -4.23 -26.68 -20.93
N PRO A 221 -2.89 -26.71 -20.78
CA PRO A 221 -1.98 -27.29 -21.77
C PRO A 221 -2.24 -28.77 -22.06
N GLU A 222 -2.55 -29.57 -21.03
CA GLU A 222 -2.82 -31.00 -21.18
C GLU A 222 -4.08 -31.26 -22.01
N GLN A 223 -5.11 -30.45 -21.79
CA GLN A 223 -6.36 -30.52 -22.54
C GLN A 223 -6.15 -30.08 -24.01
N LEU A 224 -5.24 -29.13 -24.26
CA LEU A 224 -4.89 -28.70 -25.61
C LEU A 224 -4.25 -29.85 -26.40
N VAL A 225 -3.30 -30.59 -25.80
CA VAL A 225 -2.69 -31.77 -26.42
C VAL A 225 -3.73 -32.83 -26.73
N ALA A 226 -4.59 -33.17 -25.77
CA ALA A 226 -5.64 -34.16 -25.95
C ALA A 226 -6.59 -33.77 -27.09
N GLN A 227 -6.99 -32.50 -27.14
CA GLN A 227 -7.88 -32.01 -28.20
C GLN A 227 -7.20 -32.01 -29.56
N LEU A 228 -5.94 -31.56 -29.67
CA LEU A 228 -5.17 -31.61 -30.94
C LEU A 228 -5.07 -33.04 -31.49
N ARG A 229 -4.86 -34.05 -30.63
CA ARG A 229 -4.87 -35.47 -31.04
C ARG A 229 -6.25 -35.91 -31.54
N SER A 230 -7.31 -35.50 -30.85
CA SER A 230 -8.69 -35.87 -31.23
C SER A 230 -9.11 -35.33 -32.61
N ILE A 231 -8.60 -34.15 -33.00
CA ILE A 231 -8.88 -33.55 -34.33
C ILE A 231 -7.87 -33.99 -35.41
N GLY A 232 -7.04 -35.01 -35.14
CA GLY A 232 -6.07 -35.57 -36.09
C GLY A 232 -4.83 -34.72 -36.34
N ARG A 233 -4.52 -33.75 -35.45
CA ARG A 233 -3.35 -32.86 -35.54
C ARG A 233 -2.21 -33.39 -34.67
N THR A 234 -1.72 -34.59 -34.99
CA THR A 234 -0.67 -35.28 -34.22
C THR A 234 0.62 -34.48 -34.13
N GLN A 235 1.10 -33.91 -35.24
CA GLN A 235 2.33 -33.08 -35.24
C GLN A 235 2.24 -31.85 -34.33
N ALA A 236 1.05 -31.22 -34.23
CA ALA A 236 0.86 -30.07 -33.34
C ALA A 236 0.79 -30.51 -31.87
N ALA A 237 0.19 -31.67 -31.59
CA ALA A 237 0.19 -32.27 -30.26
C ALA A 237 1.61 -32.63 -29.80
N ASP A 238 2.40 -33.27 -30.66
CA ASP A 238 3.79 -33.65 -30.37
C ASP A 238 4.67 -32.42 -30.10
N ALA A 239 4.45 -31.32 -30.83
CA ALA A 239 5.13 -30.06 -30.59
C ALA A 239 4.73 -29.42 -29.25
N CYS A 240 3.46 -29.51 -28.84
CA CYS A 240 3.02 -29.06 -27.52
C CYS A 240 3.63 -29.90 -26.38
N ASP A 241 3.71 -31.23 -26.53
CA ASP A 241 4.38 -32.10 -25.56
C ASP A 241 5.88 -31.76 -25.44
N ALA A 242 6.55 -31.54 -26.58
CA ALA A 242 7.95 -31.12 -26.61
C ALA A 242 8.17 -29.75 -25.95
N LEU A 243 7.24 -28.81 -26.10
CA LEU A 243 7.27 -27.52 -25.39
C LEU A 243 7.14 -27.75 -23.88
N LEU A 244 6.17 -28.53 -23.41
CA LEU A 244 5.99 -28.78 -21.97
C LEU A 244 7.22 -29.43 -21.33
N LEU A 245 7.85 -30.38 -22.01
CA LEU A 245 9.11 -30.98 -21.55
C LEU A 245 10.27 -29.98 -21.53
N LEU A 246 10.36 -29.11 -22.54
CA LEU A 246 11.45 -28.13 -22.66
C LEU A 246 11.43 -27.07 -21.54
N PHE A 247 10.25 -26.78 -20.97
CA PHE A 247 10.09 -25.82 -19.87
C PHE A 247 10.03 -26.48 -18.48
N ALA A 248 10.21 -27.80 -18.39
CA ALA A 248 10.31 -28.50 -17.09
C ALA A 248 11.66 -28.24 -16.38
N GLU A 249 12.70 -27.85 -17.13
CA GLU A 249 14.03 -27.54 -16.59
C GLU A 249 14.21 -26.02 -16.34
N PRO A 250 14.80 -25.61 -15.21
CA PRO A 250 15.08 -24.20 -14.93
C PRO A 250 16.13 -23.64 -15.90
N THR A 251 15.96 -22.39 -16.35
CA THR A 251 16.85 -21.76 -17.33
C THR A 251 18.03 -21.04 -16.64
N PRO A 252 19.28 -21.54 -16.72
CA PRO A 252 20.37 -21.06 -15.87
C PRO A 252 21.07 -19.78 -16.39
N SER A 253 20.94 -19.44 -17.68
CA SER A 253 21.68 -18.31 -18.27
C SER A 253 20.93 -17.60 -19.41
N GLU A 254 21.37 -16.38 -19.73
CA GLU A 254 20.84 -15.60 -20.87
C GLU A 254 21.08 -16.29 -22.22
N LYS A 255 22.24 -16.92 -22.39
CA LYS A 255 22.54 -17.75 -23.57
C LYS A 255 21.59 -18.94 -23.67
N ALA A 256 21.22 -19.54 -22.54
CA ALA A 256 20.23 -20.62 -22.50
C ALA A 256 18.82 -20.11 -22.87
N LEU A 257 18.46 -18.88 -22.49
CA LEU A 257 17.18 -18.26 -22.86
C LEU A 257 17.08 -17.97 -24.36
N VAL A 258 18.15 -17.47 -25.00
CA VAL A 258 18.17 -17.27 -26.46
C VAL A 258 18.07 -18.61 -27.19
N ALA A 259 18.76 -19.65 -26.70
CA ALA A 259 18.65 -21.00 -27.25
C ALA A 259 17.24 -21.59 -27.07
N LEU A 260 16.61 -21.34 -25.93
CA LEU A 260 15.23 -21.71 -25.63
C LEU A 260 14.26 -21.03 -26.60
N SER A 261 14.38 -19.72 -26.80
CA SER A 261 13.56 -18.96 -27.77
C SER A 261 13.62 -19.57 -29.18
N LYS A 262 14.82 -19.90 -29.67
CA LYS A 262 14.99 -20.53 -30.99
C LYS A 262 14.32 -21.90 -31.09
N ARG A 263 14.40 -22.71 -30.03
CA ARG A 263 13.75 -24.03 -29.98
C ARG A 263 12.22 -23.91 -29.94
N VAL A 264 11.70 -22.95 -29.18
CA VAL A 264 10.27 -22.64 -29.13
C VAL A 264 9.75 -22.21 -30.50
N ASP A 265 10.45 -21.31 -31.18
CA ASP A 265 10.06 -20.86 -32.52
C ASP A 265 10.04 -22.01 -33.53
N ALA A 266 11.03 -22.91 -33.48
CA ALA A 266 11.08 -24.09 -34.35
C ALA A 266 9.88 -25.03 -34.12
N LEU A 267 9.53 -25.30 -32.85
CA LEU A 267 8.38 -26.15 -32.50
C LEU A 267 7.05 -25.51 -32.90
N VAL A 268 6.90 -24.20 -32.71
CA VAL A 268 5.70 -23.46 -33.15
C VAL A 268 5.58 -23.46 -34.67
N GLN A 269 6.68 -23.29 -35.40
CA GLN A 269 6.69 -23.38 -36.86
C GLN A 269 6.30 -24.77 -37.34
N GLN A 270 6.83 -25.82 -36.71
CA GLN A 270 6.46 -27.21 -37.01
C GLN A 270 4.96 -27.46 -36.75
N ALA A 271 4.43 -26.95 -35.64
CA ALA A 271 3.02 -27.11 -35.28
C ALA A 271 2.05 -26.34 -36.19
N CYS A 272 2.51 -25.24 -36.80
CA CYS A 272 1.70 -24.38 -37.68
C CYS A 272 1.99 -24.59 -39.17
N ALA A 273 2.87 -25.54 -39.53
CA ALA A 273 3.16 -25.83 -40.92
C ALA A 273 1.89 -26.36 -41.61
N PRO A 274 1.55 -25.85 -42.82
CA PRO A 274 0.48 -26.45 -43.61
C PRO A 274 0.85 -27.91 -43.86
N MET A 275 -0.13 -28.83 -43.79
CA MET A 275 0.08 -30.22 -44.16
C MET A 275 0.52 -30.28 -45.61
N THR A 276 1.83 -30.28 -45.84
CA THR A 276 2.38 -30.81 -47.07
C THR A 276 2.07 -32.29 -47.02
N SER A 277 1.06 -32.67 -47.79
CA SER A 277 0.79 -34.05 -48.13
C SER A 277 2.12 -34.65 -48.62
N SER A 278 2.77 -35.42 -47.76
CA SER A 278 3.81 -36.36 -48.18
C SER A 278 3.11 -37.43 -49.01
N VAL A 279 2.95 -37.12 -50.29
CA VAL A 279 2.69 -38.08 -51.36
C VAL A 279 4.03 -38.35 -52.02
N ALA A 280 4.23 -39.63 -52.32
CA ALA A 280 5.29 -40.23 -53.13
C ALA A 280 6.62 -40.49 -52.40
N GLY A 281 6.70 -41.66 -51.78
CA GLY A 281 7.86 -42.50 -52.07
C GLY A 281 7.67 -43.15 -53.45
N PRO A 282 8.56 -42.93 -54.41
CA PRO A 282 8.84 -43.91 -55.44
C PRO A 282 10.08 -44.71 -55.02
N THR A 283 9.86 -46.00 -54.91
CA THR A 283 10.84 -47.07 -54.73
C THR A 283 11.78 -47.15 -55.94
N LEU A 284 13.04 -47.53 -55.66
CA LEU A 284 14.06 -48.13 -56.54
C LEU A 284 14.88 -47.22 -57.48
N ALA A 285 16.04 -46.82 -56.94
CA ALA A 285 17.39 -47.09 -57.44
C ALA A 285 17.59 -47.42 -58.94
N ALA A 286 18.33 -46.54 -59.63
CA ALA A 286 19.24 -46.89 -60.71
C ALA A 286 20.57 -46.11 -60.50
N PRO A 287 21.75 -46.73 -60.68
CA PRO A 287 23.06 -46.10 -60.44
C PRO A 287 23.54 -45.22 -61.64
N PRO A 288 24.62 -44.43 -61.49
CA PRO A 288 24.81 -43.19 -62.25
C PRO A 288 25.60 -43.34 -63.56
N LEU A 289 25.50 -42.26 -64.35
CA LEU A 289 26.08 -41.98 -65.66
C LEU A 289 27.60 -42.23 -65.79
N MET A 290 28.02 -42.71 -66.96
CA MET A 290 29.30 -42.31 -67.57
C MET A 290 29.25 -42.35 -69.11
N SER A 291 29.37 -41.19 -69.72
CA SER A 291 30.07 -40.88 -70.99
C SER A 291 29.93 -39.36 -71.21
N PRO A 292 30.70 -38.65 -72.07
CA PRO A 292 31.85 -39.06 -72.92
C PRO A 292 33.06 -38.08 -72.85
N ILE A 293 34.28 -38.54 -73.20
CA ILE A 293 35.41 -37.74 -73.74
C ILE A 293 36.20 -38.73 -74.63
N GLU A 294 35.95 -38.74 -75.94
CA GLU A 294 36.68 -38.06 -77.02
C GLU A 294 37.94 -38.80 -77.54
N GLU A 295 37.89 -38.98 -78.87
CA GLU A 295 38.97 -38.88 -79.86
C GLU A 295 40.10 -39.92 -80.01
N SER A 296 40.16 -40.37 -81.27
CA SER A 296 41.34 -40.63 -82.10
C SER A 296 42.04 -41.98 -82.00
N SER A 297 41.78 -42.85 -82.98
CA SER A 297 42.81 -43.23 -83.98
C SER A 297 42.26 -44.19 -85.04
N SER A 298 42.66 -43.90 -86.29
CA SER A 298 42.52 -44.66 -87.56
C SER A 298 41.43 -44.18 -88.52
#